data_AF-A0A970K340-F1
#
_entry.id   AF-A0A970K340-F1
#
_cell.length_a   1.000
_cell.length_b   1.000
_cell.length_c   1.000
_cell.angle_alpha   90.00
_cell.angle_beta   90.00
_cell.angle_gamma   90.00
#
_symmetry.space_group_name_H-M   'P 1'
#
loop_
_entity.id
_entity.type
_entity.pdbx_description
1 polymer ?
#
loop_
_entity_poly.entity_id
_entity_poly.type
_entity_poly.pdbx_seq_one_letter_code
_entity_poly.pdbx_strand_id
1 'polypeptide(L)' 'MAVLEVECNRALVADGRLRPIEKPKRKNPRHLAPTGAVLDETSMATNRNLRRALTQLSMPQQ' A
#
# COMPACT_ATOMS: atom_id res chain seq x y z
N MET A 1 -0.75 -3.86 2.47
CA MET A 1 0.23 -3.03 1.74
C MET A 1 -0.52 -2.25 0.68
N ALA A 2 -0.11 -1.04 0.35
CA ALA A 2 -0.67 -0.23 -0.72
C ALA A 2 0.28 -0.19 -1.92
N VAL A 3 -0.25 0.03 -3.13
CA VAL A 3 0.51 0.26 -4.37
C VAL A 3 0.70 1.76 -4.51
N LEU A 4 1.95 2.23 -4.52
CA LEU A 4 2.30 3.64 -4.69
C LEU A 4 2.35 4.04 -6.16
N GLU A 5 2.85 3.13 -7.00
CA GLU A 5 3.12 3.39 -8.41
C GLU A 5 3.11 2.08 -9.18
N VAL A 6 2.71 2.15 -10.45
CA VAL A 6 2.75 1.06 -11.41
C VAL A 6 3.54 1.52 -12.63
N GLU A 7 4.67 0.88 -12.89
CA GLU A 7 5.52 1.16 -14.04
C GLU A 7 5.74 -0.10 -14.85
N CYS A 8 5.44 -0.04 -16.14
CA CYS A 8 5.54 -1.16 -17.10
C CYS A 8 4.87 -2.44 -16.55
N ASN A 9 5.66 -3.32 -15.92
CA ASN A 9 5.27 -4.63 -15.39
C ASN A 9 5.70 -4.81 -13.92
N ARG A 10 5.81 -3.72 -13.17
CA ARG A 10 6.18 -3.72 -11.75
C ARG A 10 5.29 -2.76 -10.99
N ALA A 11 5.01 -3.13 -9.74
CA ALA A 11 4.33 -2.28 -8.78
C ALA A 11 5.28 -1.97 -7.63
N LEU A 12 5.32 -0.71 -7.21
CA LEU A 12 5.97 -0.29 -5.97
C LEU A 12 4.95 -0.39 -4.84
N VAL A 13 5.24 -1.20 -3.82
CA VAL A 13 4.33 -1.40 -2.69
C VAL A 13 4.96 -0.99 -1.37
N ALA A 14 4.16 -0.36 -0.51
CA ALA A 14 4.57 0.10 0.81
C ALA A 14 3.53 -0.27 1.88
N ASP A 15 3.98 -0.33 3.13
CA ASP A 15 3.13 -0.49 4.32
C ASP A 15 3.40 0.56 5.41
N GLY A 16 4.41 1.43 5.21
CA GLY A 16 4.78 2.47 6.16
C GLY A 16 5.49 1.96 7.41
N ARG A 17 5.82 0.66 7.51
CA ARG A 17 6.53 0.05 8.64
C ARG A 17 7.77 -0.72 8.18
N LEU A 18 7.60 -1.90 7.60
CA LEU A 18 8.71 -2.71 7.08
C LEU A 18 9.15 -2.18 5.72
N ARG A 19 8.19 -1.68 4.93
CA ARG A 19 8.38 -1.10 3.60
C ARG A 19 7.87 0.34 3.65
N PRO A 20 8.71 1.31 4.05
CA PRO A 20 8.31 2.70 4.09
C PRO A 20 8.19 3.28 2.67
N ILE A 21 7.51 4.42 2.53
CA ILE A 21 7.24 5.08 1.23
C ILE A 21 8.54 5.42 0.50
N GLU A 22 9.57 5.81 1.23
CA GLU A 22 10.89 6.19 0.73
C GLU A 22 11.71 4.97 0.27
N LYS A 23 11.35 3.76 0.73
CA LYS A 23 12.00 2.50 0.34
C LYS A 23 10.95 1.42 0.03
N PRO A 24 10.15 1.61 -1.04
CA PRO A 24 9.07 0.69 -1.37
C PRO A 24 9.63 -0.62 -1.91
N LYS A 25 8.83 -1.69 -1.78
CA LYS A 25 9.17 -2.99 -2.35
C LYS A 25 8.71 -3.05 -3.79
N ARG A 26 9.61 -3.41 -4.71
CA ARG A 26 9.26 -3.79 -6.07
C ARG A 26 8.58 -5.15 -6.07
N LYS A 27 7.40 -5.27 -6.68
CA LYS A 27 6.67 -6.53 -6.84
C LYS A 27 6.24 -6.73 -8.28
N ASN A 28 6.34 -7.97 -8.75
CA ASN A 28 5.72 -8.36 -10.02
C ASN A 28 4.20 -8.46 -9.79
N PRO A 29 3.36 -7.82 -10.64
CA PRO A 29 1.90 -7.87 -10.50
C PRO A 29 1.34 -9.28 -10.37
N ARG A 30 1.96 -10.29 -10.98
CA ARG A 30 1.55 -11.71 -10.86
C ARG A 30 1.59 -12.27 -9.43
N HIS A 31 2.26 -11.59 -8.49
CA HIS A 31 2.35 -11.99 -7.08
C HIS A 31 1.49 -11.10 -6.17
N LEU A 32 0.72 -10.19 -6.74
CA LEU A 32 -0.24 -9.35 -6.02
C LEU A 32 -1.63 -9.98 -6.11
N ALA A 33 -2.36 -9.93 -4.99
CA ALA A 33 -3.79 -10.20 -4.97
C ALA A 33 -4.49 -8.86 -4.71
N PRO A 34 -5.40 -8.40 -5.59
CA PRO A 34 -6.12 -7.16 -5.39
C PRO A 34 -7.06 -7.29 -4.18
N THR A 35 -7.09 -6.26 -3.33
CA THR A 35 -7.98 -6.23 -2.16
C THR A 35 -9.32 -5.55 -2.45
N GLY A 36 -9.47 -4.88 -3.59
CA GLY A 36 -10.64 -4.06 -3.93
C GLY A 36 -10.74 -2.74 -3.17
N ALA A 37 -9.89 -2.53 -2.14
CA ALA A 37 -9.84 -1.29 -1.38
C ALA A 37 -9.01 -0.23 -2.11
N VAL A 38 -9.52 1.01 -2.13
CA VAL A 38 -8.84 2.18 -2.67
C VAL A 38 -8.51 3.11 -1.51
N LEU A 39 -7.28 3.64 -1.49
CA LEU A 39 -6.83 4.64 -0.54
C LEU A 39 -6.68 5.97 -1.27
N ASP A 40 -7.01 7.07 -0.60
CA ASP A 40 -6.77 8.43 -1.11
C ASP A 40 -5.30 8.84 -0.94
N GLU A 41 -4.91 9.92 -1.64
CA GLU A 41 -3.53 10.42 -1.61
C GLU A 41 -3.09 10.86 -0.21
N THR A 42 -3.98 11.41 0.61
CA THR A 42 -3.65 11.89 1.97
C THR A 42 -3.35 10.71 2.90
N SER A 43 -4.10 9.63 2.77
CA SER A 43 -3.84 8.35 3.44
C SER A 43 -2.49 7.75 3.06
N MET A 44 -1.97 8.07 1.87
CA MET A 44 -0.70 7.56 1.34
C MET A 44 0.47 8.56 1.44
N ALA A 45 0.25 9.77 1.96
CA ALA A 45 1.25 10.83 1.97
C ALA A 45 2.43 10.59 2.93
N THR A 46 2.21 9.88 4.04
CA THR A 46 3.26 9.60 5.04
C THR A 46 3.18 8.18 5.56
N ASN A 47 4.31 7.66 6.06
CA ASN A 47 4.38 6.32 6.68
C ASN A 47 3.38 6.16 7.84
N ARG A 48 3.13 7.23 8.61
CA ARG A 48 2.14 7.24 9.68
C ARG A 48 0.71 7.13 9.13
N ASN A 49 0.37 7.93 8.12
CA ASN A 49 -0.97 7.91 7.52
C ASN A 49 -1.25 6.54 6.88
N LEU A 50 -0.30 6.01 6.13
CA LEU A 50 -0.43 4.72 5.43
C LEU A 50 -0.65 3.57 6.41
N ARG A 51 0.08 3.56 7.53
CA ARG A 51 -0.12 2.57 8.59
C ARG A 51 -1.54 2.65 9.17
N ARG A 52 -2.03 3.85 9.48
CA ARG A 52 -3.38 4.03 10.03
C ARG A 52 -4.45 3.55 9.05
N ALA A 53 -4.35 3.94 7.79
CA ALA A 53 -5.29 3.54 6.74
C ALA A 53 -5.30 2.02 6.54
N LEU A 54 -4.13 1.38 6.46
CA LEU A 54 -4.03 -0.07 6.33
C LEU A 54 -4.56 -0.82 7.55
N THR A 55 -4.36 -0.29 8.76
CA THR A 55 -4.94 -0.88 9.97
C THR A 55 -6.47 -0.81 9.93
N GLN A 56 -7.06 0.32 9.54
CA GLN A 56 -8.51 0.46 9.42
C GLN A 56 -9.11 -0.52 8.41
N LEU A 57 -8.45 -0.73 7.26
CA LEU A 57 -8.89 -1.70 6.25
C LEU A 57 -8.79 -3.16 6.72
N SER A 58 -7.86 -3.46 7.63
CA SER A 58 -7.69 -4.82 8.17
C SER A 58 -8.66 -5.16 9.30
N MET A 59 -9.36 -4.17 9.85
CA MET A 59 -10.37 -4.41 10.87
C MET A 59 -11.68 -4.87 10.21
N PRO A 60 -12.30 -5.96 10.66
CA PRO A 60 -13.60 -6.37 10.15
C PRO A 60 -14.63 -5.26 10.47
N GLN A 61 -15.35 -4.81 9.44
CA GLN A 61 -16.52 -3.98 9.65
C GLN A 61 -17.61 -4.87 10.25
N GLN A 62 -18.05 -4.52 11.47
CA GLN A 62 -19.11 -5.23 12.19
C GLN A 62 -20.47 -5.00 11.54
#